data_AF-A0A4P6V3B5-F1
#
_entry.id   AF-A0A4P6V3B5-F1
#
_cell.length_a   1.000
_cell.length_b   1.000
_cell.length_c   1.000
_cell.angle_alpha   90.00
_cell.angle_beta   90.00
_cell.angle_gamma   90.00
#
_symmetry.space_group_name_H-M   'P 1'
#
loop_
_entity.id
_entity.type
_entity.pdbx_description
1 polymer ?
#
loop_
_entity_poly.entity_id
_entity_poly.type
_entity_poly.pdbx_seq_one_letter_code
_entity_poly.pdbx_strand_id
1 'polypeptide(L)'
;MKGRREGPDDPVEGQDDAGKPAPDFRYTLLNTPTVDRRLDSKLLEKAIKRHVVAQVRDGGGNGVDRSDQVPGMEPDMLLDALLVSDQAFLDTVVPSLIDNAVSLHTFYRVIVRPVAARLGDLWCEDEINFVKVEIISMRLRLMCNQLVARRMAGRTPWLEDERRRVLLAHTGGDRHTLGFSMAEAFFQDAGWHVAGGSDLEPGAEYYEALRHGHFSLVALAFSRDDACDPTELAVRTRMASSNQHLKICYGGVAVSANPDRYRVAGADIVAVDAPDALRQAEIMLLGGRGGSRDARGPMEPLASVSDHEPLDGHE
;
A
#
# COMPACT_ATOMS: atom_id res chain seq x y z
N MET A 1 31.94 2.04 -69.32
CA MET A 1 30.83 1.12 -69.67
C MET A 1 30.56 0.28 -68.43
N LYS A 2 29.43 0.52 -67.71
CA LYS A 2 28.21 -0.33 -67.70
C LYS A 2 28.55 -1.84 -67.61
N GLY A 3 28.08 -2.63 -66.65
CA GLY A 3 26.89 -2.48 -65.83
C GLY A 3 26.72 -3.54 -64.74
N ARG A 4 25.49 -3.56 -64.23
CA ARG A 4 24.96 -3.89 -62.90
C ARG A 4 24.27 -5.27 -62.86
N ARG A 5 24.25 -5.95 -61.70
CA ARG A 5 23.18 -6.83 -61.11
C ARG A 5 23.44 -6.83 -59.59
N GLU A 6 22.65 -6.29 -58.63
CA GLU A 6 21.26 -6.58 -58.14
C GLU A 6 21.03 -8.09 -57.89
N GLY A 7 20.71 -8.64 -56.70
CA GLY A 7 20.44 -8.24 -55.29
C GLY A 7 20.57 -9.52 -54.40
N PRO A 8 19.94 -9.70 -53.21
CA PRO A 8 18.98 -8.86 -52.49
C PRO A 8 19.34 -8.55 -51.00
N ASP A 9 18.56 -7.61 -50.47
CA ASP A 9 18.25 -7.22 -49.09
C ASP A 9 18.75 -8.08 -47.91
N ASP A 10 19.47 -7.43 -46.99
CA ASP A 10 19.47 -7.78 -45.57
C ASP A 10 19.23 -6.49 -44.74
N PRO A 11 18.34 -6.52 -43.74
CA PRO A 11 17.76 -5.33 -43.16
C PRO A 11 18.66 -4.65 -42.11
N VAL A 12 18.42 -3.36 -42.04
CA VAL A 12 19.05 -2.31 -41.25
C VAL A 12 19.05 -2.60 -39.75
N GLU A 13 20.16 -2.23 -39.12
CA GLU A 13 20.43 -2.13 -37.68
C GLU A 13 19.17 -2.04 -36.81
N GLY A 14 19.03 -3.04 -35.93
CA GLY A 14 18.04 -3.07 -34.88
C GLY A 14 18.20 -1.86 -33.97
N GLN A 15 17.17 -1.03 -33.97
CA GLN A 15 17.04 0.18 -33.20
C GLN A 15 16.94 -0.19 -31.71
N ASP A 16 17.86 0.37 -30.93
CA ASP A 16 17.92 0.27 -29.48
C ASP A 16 16.59 0.73 -28.84
N ASP A 17 15.81 -0.21 -28.30
CA ASP A 17 14.62 0.08 -27.47
C ASP A 17 15.07 0.42 -26.05
N ALA A 18 15.69 1.60 -25.93
CA ALA A 18 16.07 2.19 -24.67
C ALA A 18 14.81 2.69 -23.94
N GLY A 19 14.53 2.08 -22.77
CA GLY A 19 13.49 2.51 -21.85
C GLY A 19 13.48 4.03 -21.69
N LYS A 20 12.33 4.63 -22.01
CA LYS A 20 12.09 6.08 -21.98
C LYS A 20 12.58 6.62 -20.63
N PRO A 21 13.67 7.40 -20.55
CA PRO A 21 14.09 7.98 -19.27
C PRO A 21 13.07 9.03 -18.84
N ALA A 22 12.69 9.02 -17.57
CA ALA A 22 11.90 10.09 -16.97
C ALA A 22 12.71 11.40 -17.06
N PRO A 23 12.23 12.43 -17.78
CA PRO A 23 13.00 13.65 -17.94
C PRO A 23 12.89 14.52 -16.68
N ASP A 24 14.02 15.10 -16.27
CA ASP A 24 14.16 16.02 -15.16
C ASP A 24 13.49 17.37 -15.51
N PHE A 25 12.50 17.81 -14.73
CA PHE A 25 11.80 19.06 -15.00
C PHE A 25 11.49 19.89 -13.76
N ARG A 26 12.23 21.00 -13.65
CA ARG A 26 11.65 22.30 -13.31
C ARG A 26 10.79 22.76 -14.50
N TYR A 27 9.52 23.13 -14.31
CA TYR A 27 8.87 24.33 -14.89
C TYR A 27 7.34 24.36 -14.67
N THR A 28 6.90 25.53 -14.21
CA THR A 28 5.71 26.33 -14.56
C THR A 28 4.52 25.64 -15.26
N LEU A 29 3.39 25.67 -14.55
CA LEU A 29 2.02 25.46 -15.02
C LEU A 29 1.72 26.26 -16.29
N LEU A 30 1.64 25.62 -17.46
CA LEU A 30 1.09 26.22 -18.67
C LEU A 30 0.01 25.30 -19.27
N ASN A 31 -1.22 25.81 -19.19
CA ASN A 31 -2.38 25.56 -20.03
C ASN A 31 -2.57 24.17 -20.63
N THR A 32 -3.47 23.39 -20.02
CA THR A 32 -4.17 22.31 -20.70
C THR A 32 -5.52 22.80 -21.23
N PRO A 33 -5.90 22.46 -22.48
CA PRO A 33 -7.19 22.83 -23.04
C PRO A 33 -8.31 22.13 -22.26
N THR A 34 -9.32 22.92 -21.90
CA THR A 34 -10.57 22.50 -21.28
C THR A 34 -11.23 21.43 -22.15
N VAL A 35 -11.29 20.20 -21.65
CA VAL A 35 -12.18 19.16 -22.20
C VAL A 35 -13.61 19.60 -21.87
N ASP A 36 -14.27 20.18 -22.87
CA ASP A 36 -15.68 20.55 -22.81
C ASP A 36 -16.55 19.29 -22.91
N ARG A 37 -16.78 18.64 -21.76
CA ARG A 37 -17.97 17.81 -21.51
C ARG A 37 -18.37 18.00 -20.05
N ARG A 38 -19.43 18.79 -19.83
CA ARG A 38 -20.16 18.89 -18.57
C ARG A 38 -20.73 17.52 -18.17
N LEU A 39 -19.91 16.61 -17.65
CA LEU A 39 -20.43 15.66 -16.67
C LEU A 39 -20.66 16.46 -15.38
N ASP A 40 -21.93 16.60 -15.02
CA ASP A 40 -22.33 17.28 -13.79
C ASP A 40 -21.62 16.61 -12.59
N SER A 41 -20.85 17.39 -11.83
CA SER A 41 -20.13 16.90 -10.66
C SER A 41 -21.06 16.19 -9.67
N LYS A 42 -22.35 16.55 -9.65
CA LYS A 42 -23.39 15.87 -8.86
C LYS A 42 -23.78 14.50 -9.41
N LEU A 43 -23.79 14.31 -10.73
CA LEU A 43 -24.05 12.99 -11.35
C LEU A 43 -22.90 12.03 -11.07
N LEU A 44 -21.69 12.57 -11.10
CA LEU A 44 -20.45 11.86 -10.83
C LEU A 44 -20.31 11.46 -9.36
N GLU A 45 -20.57 12.40 -8.45
CA GLU A 45 -20.68 12.17 -7.01
C GLU A 45 -21.72 11.09 -6.73
N LYS A 46 -22.93 11.22 -7.31
CA LYS A 46 -24.02 10.26 -7.15
C LYS A 46 -23.66 8.89 -7.73
N ALA A 47 -22.84 8.82 -8.77
CA ALA A 47 -22.47 7.58 -9.43
C ALA A 47 -21.32 6.86 -8.71
N ILE A 48 -20.28 7.56 -8.23
CA ILE A 48 -19.28 6.98 -7.30
C ILE A 48 -19.96 6.55 -6.00
N LYS A 49 -20.84 7.39 -5.45
CA LYS A 49 -21.62 7.06 -4.25
C LYS A 49 -22.47 5.81 -4.46
N ARG A 50 -23.27 5.75 -5.53
CA ARG A 50 -24.09 4.56 -5.83
C ARG A 50 -23.23 3.33 -6.08
N HIS A 51 -22.13 3.46 -6.82
CA HIS A 51 -21.25 2.35 -7.15
C HIS A 51 -20.58 1.77 -5.90
N VAL A 52 -20.01 2.61 -5.04
CA VAL A 52 -19.31 2.16 -3.83
C VAL A 52 -20.30 1.71 -2.74
N VAL A 53 -21.43 2.41 -2.55
CA VAL A 53 -22.44 2.05 -1.53
C VAL A 53 -23.23 0.79 -1.92
N ALA A 54 -23.49 0.56 -3.21
CA ALA A 54 -24.10 -0.71 -3.65
C ALA A 54 -23.21 -1.91 -3.28
N GLN A 55 -21.90 -1.77 -3.47
CA GLN A 55 -20.92 -2.81 -3.15
C GLN A 55 -20.77 -3.07 -1.63
N VAL A 56 -21.03 -2.07 -0.77
CA VAL A 56 -21.07 -2.23 0.69
C VAL A 56 -22.33 -2.99 1.15
N ARG A 57 -23.47 -2.80 0.48
CA ARG A 57 -24.73 -3.51 0.82
C ARG A 57 -24.70 -4.99 0.43
N ASP A 58 -23.99 -5.33 -0.65
CA ASP A 58 -23.85 -6.73 -1.09
C ASP A 58 -22.74 -7.49 -0.33
N GLY A 59 -21.80 -6.78 0.30
CA GLY A 59 -20.65 -7.35 1.02
C GLY A 59 -20.84 -7.66 2.50
N GLY A 60 -22.06 -7.56 3.05
CA GLY A 60 -22.36 -7.79 4.48
C GLY A 60 -22.34 -9.26 4.93
N GLY A 61 -22.02 -10.22 4.05
CA GLY A 61 -21.88 -11.63 4.38
C GLY A 61 -20.41 -12.05 4.42
N ASN A 62 -19.94 -12.45 5.60
CA ASN A 62 -18.61 -13.00 5.80
C ASN A 62 -18.46 -14.31 4.99
N GLY A 63 -17.46 -14.37 4.11
CA GLY A 63 -16.95 -15.62 3.53
C GLY A 63 -17.31 -15.88 2.07
N VAL A 64 -16.24 -16.08 1.29
CA VAL A 64 -16.14 -16.80 0.01
C VAL A 64 -16.51 -16.01 -1.26
N ASP A 65 -15.47 -15.86 -2.08
CA ASP A 65 -15.46 -15.76 -3.54
C ASP A 65 -16.83 -15.86 -4.22
N ARG A 66 -17.28 -14.73 -4.76
CA ARG A 66 -18.31 -14.66 -5.79
C ARG A 66 -17.88 -13.64 -6.83
N SER A 67 -17.13 -14.11 -7.82
CA SER A 67 -17.32 -13.69 -9.20
C SER A 67 -18.83 -13.69 -9.50
N ASP A 68 -19.48 -12.52 -9.49
CA ASP A 68 -20.59 -12.13 -10.37
C ASP A 68 -21.34 -10.86 -9.91
N GLN A 69 -21.00 -9.77 -10.60
CA GLN A 69 -21.85 -8.73 -11.18
C GLN A 69 -22.98 -8.05 -10.38
N VAL A 70 -22.71 -6.79 -10.00
CA VAL A 70 -23.67 -5.68 -10.16
C VAL A 70 -23.00 -4.68 -11.10
N PRO A 71 -23.68 -4.11 -12.12
CA PRO A 71 -23.03 -3.26 -13.12
C PRO A 71 -22.38 -2.08 -12.43
N GLY A 72 -21.06 -2.16 -12.33
CA GLY A 72 -20.25 -1.10 -11.76
C GLY A 72 -20.21 0.09 -12.70
N MET A 73 -19.79 1.24 -12.19
CA MET A 73 -19.32 2.27 -13.11
C MET A 73 -18.14 1.67 -13.89
N GLU A 74 -18.19 1.73 -15.22
CA GLU A 74 -17.06 1.29 -16.05
C GLU A 74 -15.79 2.06 -15.63
N PRO A 75 -14.60 1.43 -15.59
CA PRO A 75 -13.36 2.09 -15.21
C PRO A 75 -13.10 3.40 -15.95
N ASP A 76 -13.53 3.50 -17.21
CA ASP A 76 -13.44 4.73 -18.02
C ASP A 76 -14.29 5.88 -17.46
N MET A 77 -15.48 5.60 -16.95
CA MET A 77 -16.33 6.63 -16.35
C MET A 77 -15.77 7.09 -14.99
N LEU A 78 -15.11 6.20 -14.25
CA LEU A 78 -14.35 6.56 -13.03
C LEU A 78 -13.10 7.40 -13.36
N LEU A 79 -12.43 7.08 -14.45
CA LEU A 79 -11.27 7.82 -14.92
C LEU A 79 -11.66 9.23 -15.35
N ASP A 80 -12.70 9.36 -16.18
CA ASP A 80 -13.27 10.65 -16.57
C ASP A 80 -13.66 11.46 -15.34
N ALA A 81 -14.30 10.81 -14.35
CA ALA A 81 -14.65 11.42 -13.08
C ALA A 81 -13.45 12.09 -12.40
N LEU A 82 -12.40 11.30 -12.25
CA LEU A 82 -11.15 11.68 -11.60
C LEU A 82 -10.28 12.57 -12.48
N LEU A 83 -10.65 12.87 -13.72
CA LEU A 83 -9.96 13.83 -14.58
C LEU A 83 -10.60 15.22 -14.52
N VAL A 84 -11.93 15.30 -14.48
CA VAL A 84 -12.64 16.60 -14.42
C VAL A 84 -12.90 17.07 -12.99
N SER A 85 -12.71 16.22 -11.98
CA SER A 85 -12.91 16.59 -10.57
C SER A 85 -12.04 17.77 -10.13
N ASP A 86 -12.58 18.68 -9.34
CA ASP A 86 -11.84 19.74 -8.66
C ASP A 86 -11.76 19.45 -7.14
N GLN A 87 -11.26 20.42 -6.36
CA GLN A 87 -11.20 20.27 -4.90
C GLN A 87 -12.60 20.13 -4.28
N ALA A 88 -13.59 20.85 -4.80
CA ALA A 88 -14.96 20.82 -4.29
C ALA A 88 -15.60 19.42 -4.46
N PHE A 89 -15.27 18.71 -5.55
CA PHE A 89 -15.65 17.32 -5.73
C PHE A 89 -15.08 16.42 -4.63
N LEU A 90 -13.78 16.53 -4.33
CA LEU A 90 -13.13 15.72 -3.28
C LEU A 90 -13.75 16.00 -1.91
N ASP A 91 -14.00 17.28 -1.61
CA ASP A 91 -14.61 17.74 -0.36
C ASP A 91 -16.06 17.24 -0.18
N THR A 92 -16.71 16.77 -1.24
CA THR A 92 -18.06 16.20 -1.19
C THR A 92 -18.04 14.67 -1.17
N VAL A 93 -17.23 14.06 -2.03
CA VAL A 93 -17.19 12.60 -2.19
C VAL A 93 -16.61 11.91 -0.96
N VAL A 94 -15.51 12.42 -0.41
CA VAL A 94 -14.84 11.74 0.70
C VAL A 94 -15.69 11.72 1.98
N PRO A 95 -16.30 12.83 2.44
CA PRO A 95 -17.25 12.78 3.55
C PRO A 95 -18.41 11.82 3.30
N SER A 96 -18.95 11.79 2.08
CA SER A 96 -20.01 10.83 1.73
C SER A 96 -19.54 9.37 1.84
N LEU A 97 -18.32 9.04 1.41
CA LEU A 97 -17.76 7.69 1.60
C LEU A 97 -17.64 7.33 3.09
N ILE A 98 -17.22 8.29 3.92
CA ILE A 98 -17.10 8.13 5.37
C ILE A 98 -18.48 7.93 6.02
N ASP A 99 -19.46 8.76 5.69
CA ASP A 99 -20.83 8.69 6.21
C ASP A 99 -21.51 7.35 5.89
N ASN A 100 -21.10 6.71 4.79
CA ASN A 100 -21.57 5.39 4.38
C ASN A 100 -20.68 4.23 4.89
N ALA A 101 -19.76 4.50 5.82
CA ALA A 101 -18.86 3.52 6.42
C ALA A 101 -18.05 2.70 5.40
N VAL A 102 -17.66 3.31 4.28
CA VAL A 102 -16.84 2.66 3.26
C VAL A 102 -15.45 2.37 3.83
N SER A 103 -15.05 1.09 3.83
CA SER A 103 -13.71 0.68 4.25
C SER A 103 -12.64 1.10 3.23
N LEU A 104 -11.40 1.33 3.68
CA LEU A 104 -10.27 1.57 2.76
C LEU A 104 -10.11 0.39 1.78
N HIS A 105 -10.29 -0.84 2.27
CA HIS A 105 -10.25 -2.04 1.44
C HIS A 105 -11.31 -2.02 0.32
N THR A 106 -12.54 -1.64 0.65
CA THR A 106 -13.62 -1.50 -0.35
C THR A 106 -13.28 -0.40 -1.36
N PHE A 107 -12.85 0.77 -0.90
CA PHE A 107 -12.46 1.87 -1.79
C PHE A 107 -11.31 1.48 -2.72
N TYR A 108 -10.27 0.83 -2.19
CA TYR A 108 -9.14 0.33 -2.97
C TYR A 108 -9.58 -0.66 -4.05
N ARG A 109 -10.38 -1.67 -3.67
CA ARG A 109 -10.85 -2.72 -4.58
C ARG A 109 -11.76 -2.17 -5.68
N VAL A 110 -12.66 -1.26 -5.34
CA VAL A 110 -13.74 -0.78 -6.24
C VAL A 110 -13.31 0.42 -7.09
N ILE A 111 -12.37 1.24 -6.61
CA ILE A 111 -11.97 2.48 -7.29
C ILE A 111 -10.49 2.44 -7.67
N VAL A 112 -9.59 2.29 -6.69
CA VAL A 112 -8.15 2.46 -6.93
C VAL A 112 -7.61 1.41 -7.90
N ARG A 113 -7.87 0.11 -7.65
CA ARG A 113 -7.39 -0.99 -8.51
C ARG A 113 -7.88 -0.87 -9.96
N PRO A 114 -9.19 -0.74 -10.24
CA PRO A 114 -9.65 -0.67 -11.63
C PRO A 114 -9.16 0.59 -12.36
N VAL A 115 -9.11 1.74 -11.68
CA VAL A 115 -8.58 2.98 -12.28
C VAL A 115 -7.08 2.86 -12.57
N ALA A 116 -6.30 2.29 -11.64
CA ALA A 116 -4.86 2.09 -11.83
C ALA A 116 -4.55 1.10 -12.97
N ALA A 117 -5.31 0.00 -13.07
CA ALA A 117 -5.18 -0.95 -14.17
C ALA A 117 -5.47 -0.26 -15.52
N ARG A 118 -6.60 0.46 -15.61
CA ARG A 118 -6.98 1.17 -16.84
C ARG A 118 -5.99 2.27 -17.23
N LEU A 119 -5.43 2.98 -16.25
CA LEU A 119 -4.33 3.91 -16.48
C LEU A 119 -3.10 3.24 -17.10
N GLY A 120 -2.76 2.04 -16.65
CA GLY A 120 -1.70 1.23 -17.22
C GLY A 120 -1.98 0.86 -18.67
N ASP A 121 -3.19 0.38 -18.97
CA ASP A 121 -3.60 0.03 -20.34
C ASP A 121 -3.49 1.24 -21.28
N LEU A 122 -4.09 2.38 -20.89
CA LEU A 122 -4.06 3.61 -21.68
C LEU A 122 -2.64 4.17 -21.87
N TRP A 123 -1.76 3.95 -20.89
CA TRP A 123 -0.35 4.32 -21.01
C TRP A 123 0.38 3.44 -22.02
N CYS A 124 0.16 2.12 -21.97
CA CYS A 124 0.71 1.17 -22.95
C CYS A 124 0.17 1.41 -24.36
N GLU A 125 -1.06 1.91 -24.49
CA GLU A 125 -1.69 2.30 -25.75
C GLU A 125 -1.27 3.71 -26.24
N ASP A 126 -0.39 4.43 -25.51
CA ASP A 126 0.01 5.83 -25.77
C ASP A 126 -1.18 6.83 -25.84
N GLU A 127 -2.34 6.49 -25.27
CA GLU A 127 -3.57 7.32 -25.26
C GLU A 127 -3.55 8.39 -24.15
N ILE A 128 -2.71 8.21 -23.13
CA ILE A 128 -2.59 9.10 -21.98
C ILE A 128 -1.13 9.50 -21.74
N ASN A 129 -0.92 10.74 -21.30
CA ASN A 129 0.40 11.23 -20.93
C ASN A 129 0.65 11.19 -19.41
N PHE A 130 1.91 11.36 -19.03
CA PHE A 130 2.36 11.28 -17.65
C PHE A 130 1.63 12.27 -16.73
N VAL A 131 1.34 13.49 -17.22
CA VAL A 131 0.64 14.52 -16.44
C VAL A 131 -0.74 14.04 -15.98
N LYS A 132 -1.51 13.43 -16.89
CA LYS A 132 -2.84 12.89 -16.54
C LYS A 132 -2.73 11.70 -15.58
N VAL A 133 -1.75 10.82 -15.76
CA VAL A 133 -1.47 9.69 -14.85
C VAL A 133 -1.19 10.21 -13.43
N GLU A 134 -0.37 11.25 -13.29
CA GLU A 134 -0.05 11.85 -12.00
C GLU A 134 -1.24 12.57 -11.37
N ILE A 135 -2.07 13.29 -12.14
CA ILE A 135 -3.27 13.95 -11.62
C ILE A 135 -4.24 12.92 -11.01
N ILE A 136 -4.53 11.85 -11.73
CA ILE A 136 -5.46 10.81 -11.26
C ILE A 136 -4.84 10.09 -10.06
N SER A 137 -3.57 9.72 -10.13
CA SER A 137 -2.84 9.08 -9.02
C SER A 137 -2.86 9.97 -7.78
N MET A 138 -2.66 11.28 -7.91
CA MET A 138 -2.73 12.23 -6.80
C MET A 138 -4.12 12.27 -6.17
N ARG A 139 -5.17 12.31 -6.98
CA ARG A 139 -6.55 12.31 -6.48
C ARG A 139 -6.87 11.04 -5.70
N LEU A 140 -6.46 9.88 -6.21
CA LEU A 140 -6.61 8.61 -5.50
C LEU A 140 -5.85 8.61 -4.16
N ARG A 141 -4.59 9.07 -4.15
CA ARG A 141 -3.78 9.21 -2.92
C ARG A 141 -4.48 10.14 -1.91
N LEU A 142 -4.96 11.31 -2.34
CA LEU A 142 -5.66 12.26 -1.47
C LEU A 142 -6.92 11.64 -0.85
N MET A 143 -7.74 10.96 -1.64
CA MET A 143 -8.96 10.31 -1.14
C MET A 143 -8.64 9.23 -0.11
N CYS A 144 -7.65 8.37 -0.37
CA CYS A 144 -7.17 7.37 0.60
C CYS A 144 -6.70 8.03 1.90
N ASN A 145 -5.84 9.04 1.81
CA ASN A 145 -5.28 9.71 2.98
C ASN A 145 -6.37 10.36 3.84
N GLN A 146 -7.38 10.97 3.22
CA GLN A 146 -8.51 11.54 3.95
C GLN A 146 -9.38 10.48 4.64
N LEU A 147 -9.61 9.33 3.99
CA LEU A 147 -10.32 8.18 4.61
C LEU A 147 -9.56 7.68 5.85
N VAL A 148 -8.25 7.49 5.73
CA VAL A 148 -7.38 7.01 6.82
C VAL A 148 -7.33 8.02 7.96
N ALA A 149 -7.03 9.29 7.66
CA ALA A 149 -6.89 10.35 8.65
C ALA A 149 -8.16 10.51 9.51
N ARG A 150 -9.34 10.38 8.90
CA ARG A 150 -10.62 10.47 9.62
C ARG A 150 -10.87 9.23 10.49
N ARG A 151 -10.53 8.03 10.03
CA ARG A 151 -10.71 6.79 10.80
C ARG A 151 -9.71 6.66 11.97
N MET A 152 -8.49 7.15 11.77
CA MET A 152 -7.40 7.12 12.76
C MET A 152 -7.35 8.39 13.64
N ALA A 153 -8.26 9.34 13.46
CA ALA A 153 -8.28 10.58 14.23
C ALA A 153 -8.27 10.31 15.73
N GLY A 154 -7.19 10.72 16.41
CA GLY A 154 -7.00 10.54 17.85
C GLY A 154 -6.68 9.11 18.30
N ARG A 155 -6.40 8.18 17.38
CA ARG A 155 -6.07 6.78 17.68
C ARG A 155 -4.59 6.53 17.42
N THR A 156 -3.93 5.83 18.33
CA THR A 156 -2.52 5.44 18.21
C THR A 156 -2.30 3.97 18.61
N PRO A 157 -2.91 2.99 17.92
CA PRO A 157 -2.92 1.58 18.35
C PRO A 157 -1.52 0.95 18.45
N TRP A 158 -0.54 1.48 17.71
CA TRP A 158 0.87 1.05 17.79
C TRP A 158 1.55 1.36 19.12
N LEU A 159 0.97 2.24 19.97
CA LEU A 159 1.44 2.43 21.34
C LEU A 159 1.06 1.25 22.24
N GLU A 160 0.04 0.46 21.86
CA GLU A 160 -0.44 -0.70 22.62
C GLU A 160 0.20 -2.01 22.15
N ASP A 161 0.73 -2.07 20.93
CA ASP A 161 1.45 -3.23 20.39
C ASP A 161 2.67 -2.77 19.57
N GLU A 162 3.86 -2.88 20.15
CA GLU A 162 5.13 -2.49 19.52
C GLU A 162 5.44 -3.26 18.24
N ARG A 163 4.74 -4.39 17.99
CA ARG A 163 4.88 -5.14 16.73
C ARG A 163 4.25 -4.42 15.55
N ARG A 164 3.35 -3.47 15.78
CA ARG A 164 2.71 -2.65 14.74
C ARG A 164 3.59 -1.47 14.34
N ARG A 165 4.84 -1.76 13.95
CA ARG A 165 5.82 -0.75 13.50
C ARG A 165 6.48 -1.22 12.21
N VAL A 166 6.27 -0.47 11.14
CA VAL A 166 6.80 -0.75 9.81
C VAL A 166 7.67 0.41 9.32
N LEU A 167 8.81 0.07 8.71
CA LEU A 167 9.61 1.00 7.90
C LEU A 167 9.34 0.72 6.42
N LEU A 168 8.84 1.72 5.70
CA LEU A 168 8.60 1.63 4.26
C LEU A 168 9.73 2.32 3.50
N ALA A 169 10.25 1.65 2.47
CA ALA A 169 11.28 2.18 1.58
C ALA A 169 11.09 1.64 0.15
N HIS A 170 11.64 2.32 -0.85
CA HIS A 170 11.64 1.88 -2.24
C HIS A 170 13.07 1.68 -2.75
N THR A 171 13.30 0.78 -3.69
CA THR A 171 14.66 0.41 -4.12
C THR A 171 15.20 1.26 -5.28
N GLY A 172 14.66 2.46 -5.51
CA GLY A 172 15.03 3.34 -6.62
C GLY A 172 14.52 2.89 -8.00
N GLY A 173 14.87 3.65 -9.05
CA GLY A 173 14.48 3.41 -10.45
C GLY A 173 13.42 4.37 -10.96
N ASP A 174 12.16 4.14 -10.60
CA ASP A 174 11.01 4.93 -11.04
C ASP A 174 10.09 5.30 -9.88
N ARG A 175 9.62 6.55 -9.86
CA ARG A 175 8.72 7.12 -8.85
C ARG A 175 7.26 6.70 -9.08
N HIS A 176 7.00 5.41 -9.31
CA HIS A 176 5.63 4.88 -9.32
C HIS A 176 5.08 4.79 -7.89
N THR A 177 4.67 5.95 -7.38
CA THR A 177 4.35 6.14 -5.95
C THR A 177 2.97 5.66 -5.55
N LEU A 178 2.04 5.42 -6.50
CA LEU A 178 0.66 5.08 -6.14
C LEU A 178 0.57 3.80 -5.31
N GLY A 179 1.16 2.70 -5.76
CA GLY A 179 1.14 1.43 -5.03
C GLY A 179 1.80 1.52 -3.65
N PHE A 180 2.88 2.28 -3.55
CA PHE A 180 3.57 2.53 -2.28
C PHE A 180 2.72 3.34 -1.31
N SER A 181 2.09 4.44 -1.77
CA SER A 181 1.14 5.21 -0.97
C SER A 181 -0.07 4.38 -0.52
N MET A 182 -0.48 3.39 -1.32
CA MET A 182 -1.52 2.46 -0.88
C MET A 182 -1.02 1.57 0.27
N ALA A 183 0.21 1.05 0.20
CA ALA A 183 0.77 0.28 1.31
C ALA A 183 0.81 1.11 2.60
N GLU A 184 1.31 2.35 2.52
CA GLU A 184 1.28 3.31 3.63
C GLU A 184 -0.14 3.48 4.20
N ALA A 185 -1.12 3.78 3.35
CA ALA A 185 -2.50 3.98 3.76
C ALA A 185 -3.08 2.74 4.45
N PHE A 186 -2.82 1.53 3.93
CA PHE A 186 -3.31 0.28 4.53
C PHE A 186 -2.69 0.02 5.91
N PHE A 187 -1.38 0.18 6.06
CA PHE A 187 -0.73 0.01 7.36
C PHE A 187 -1.23 1.04 8.38
N GLN A 188 -1.35 2.31 7.98
CA GLN A 188 -1.91 3.37 8.84
C GLN A 188 -3.36 3.08 9.23
N ASP A 189 -4.21 2.65 8.29
CA ASP A 189 -5.62 2.30 8.54
C ASP A 189 -5.76 1.13 9.53
N ALA A 190 -4.82 0.19 9.51
CA ALA A 190 -4.72 -0.92 10.44
C ALA A 190 -4.05 -0.53 11.78
N GLY A 191 -3.75 0.76 12.00
CA GLY A 191 -3.20 1.26 13.25
C GLY A 191 -1.71 0.94 13.44
N TRP A 192 -0.95 0.75 12.36
CA TRP A 192 0.50 0.64 12.43
C TRP A 192 1.16 2.01 12.49
N HIS A 193 2.26 2.10 13.23
CA HIS A 193 3.21 3.18 13.06
C HIS A 193 3.98 2.95 11.77
N VAL A 194 3.80 3.85 10.82
CA VAL A 194 4.48 3.83 9.53
C VAL A 194 5.58 4.89 9.55
N ALA A 195 6.82 4.46 9.35
CA ALA A 195 7.97 5.34 9.16
C ALA A 195 8.56 5.16 7.75
N GLY A 196 9.41 6.09 7.34
CA GLY A 196 9.95 6.14 5.99
C GLY A 196 8.96 6.75 5.02
N GLY A 197 9.01 6.35 3.76
CA GLY A 197 8.19 6.96 2.73
C GLY A 197 8.72 6.75 1.32
N SER A 198 8.09 7.41 0.35
CA SER A 198 8.46 7.38 -1.07
C SER A 198 9.79 8.07 -1.39
N ASP A 199 10.42 8.70 -0.41
CA ASP A 199 11.73 9.35 -0.54
C ASP A 199 12.84 8.55 0.18
N LEU A 200 12.50 7.45 0.87
CA LEU A 200 13.45 6.63 1.59
C LEU A 200 13.90 5.45 0.72
N GLU A 201 15.18 5.45 0.37
CA GLU A 201 15.84 4.35 -0.37
C GLU A 201 16.86 3.62 0.53
N PRO A 202 17.23 2.36 0.21
CA PRO A 202 18.34 1.65 0.84
C PRO A 202 19.69 2.38 0.75
N GLY A 203 19.93 3.27 1.71
CA GLY A 203 21.13 4.09 1.83
C GLY A 203 21.43 4.42 3.30
N ALA A 204 22.30 5.42 3.52
CA ALA A 204 22.76 5.77 4.86
C ALA A 204 21.60 6.07 5.83
N GLU A 205 20.62 6.86 5.40
CA GLU A 205 19.43 7.20 6.21
C GLU A 205 18.58 5.99 6.55
N TYR A 206 18.32 5.11 5.58
CA TYR A 206 17.56 3.87 5.78
C TYR A 206 18.22 2.95 6.81
N TYR A 207 19.54 2.73 6.69
CA TYR A 207 20.25 1.88 7.65
C TYR A 207 20.35 2.53 9.03
N GLU A 208 20.43 3.86 9.10
CA GLU A 208 20.40 4.58 10.37
C GLU A 208 19.04 4.48 11.06
N ALA A 209 17.95 4.62 10.30
CA ALA A 209 16.60 4.39 10.79
C ALA A 209 16.46 2.97 11.36
N LEU A 210 17.04 1.95 10.72
CA LEU A 210 17.02 0.57 11.22
C LEU A 210 17.82 0.35 12.50
N ARG A 211 18.95 1.04 12.67
CA ARG A 211 19.78 0.95 13.87
C ARG A 211 19.13 1.57 15.10
N HIS A 212 18.44 2.70 14.90
CA HIS A 212 17.86 3.46 16.01
C HIS A 212 16.36 3.24 16.20
N GLY A 213 15.67 2.80 15.16
CA GLY A 213 14.26 2.45 15.20
C GLY A 213 14.03 1.00 15.57
N HIS A 214 13.00 0.76 16.39
CA HIS A 214 12.45 -0.58 16.60
C HIS A 214 11.32 -0.83 15.61
N PHE A 215 11.64 -1.51 14.51
CA PHE A 215 10.67 -1.95 13.51
C PHE A 215 10.50 -3.46 13.59
N SER A 216 9.26 -3.92 13.48
CA SER A 216 8.96 -5.36 13.37
C SER A 216 8.85 -5.80 11.91
N LEU A 217 8.62 -4.84 11.01
CA LEU A 217 8.56 -5.06 9.58
C LEU A 217 9.35 -3.98 8.84
N VAL A 218 10.09 -4.38 7.81
CA VAL A 218 10.50 -3.53 6.71
C VAL A 218 9.70 -3.95 5.49
N ALA A 219 9.06 -3.01 4.80
CA ALA A 219 8.48 -3.29 3.48
C ALA A 219 9.23 -2.50 2.40
N LEU A 220 9.78 -3.24 1.44
CA LEU A 220 10.58 -2.71 0.34
C LEU A 220 9.82 -2.88 -0.97
N ALA A 221 9.60 -1.76 -1.66
CA ALA A 221 8.98 -1.74 -2.97
C ALA A 221 10.04 -1.74 -4.08
N PHE A 222 9.98 -2.74 -4.95
CA PHE A 222 10.84 -2.83 -6.14
C PHE A 222 10.04 -2.42 -7.38
N SER A 223 10.46 -1.32 -7.99
CA SER A 223 9.93 -0.87 -9.29
C SER A 223 10.61 -1.57 -10.46
N ARG A 224 11.88 -1.98 -10.29
CA ARG A 224 12.69 -2.64 -11.33
C ARG A 224 13.45 -3.83 -10.78
N ASP A 225 13.61 -4.83 -11.63
CA ASP A 225 14.30 -6.10 -11.33
C ASP A 225 15.83 -5.95 -11.17
N ASP A 226 16.39 -4.87 -11.70
CA ASP A 226 17.84 -4.58 -11.77
C ASP A 226 18.28 -3.48 -10.79
N ALA A 227 17.36 -2.95 -9.97
CA ALA A 227 17.65 -1.82 -9.10
C ALA A 227 18.69 -2.14 -8.01
N CYS A 228 18.67 -3.36 -7.47
CA CYS A 228 19.66 -3.87 -6.53
C CYS A 228 19.57 -5.41 -6.43
N ASP A 229 20.56 -6.05 -5.77
CA ASP A 229 20.45 -7.46 -5.39
C ASP A 229 19.52 -7.59 -4.17
N PRO A 230 18.35 -8.24 -4.31
CA PRO A 230 17.42 -8.40 -3.19
C PRO A 230 18.00 -9.25 -2.06
N THR A 231 18.89 -10.21 -2.36
CA THR A 231 19.48 -11.08 -1.34
C THR A 231 20.46 -10.31 -0.45
N GLU A 232 21.34 -9.53 -1.08
CA GLU A 232 22.27 -8.67 -0.34
C GLU A 232 21.50 -7.64 0.50
N LEU A 233 20.45 -7.04 -0.09
CA LEU A 233 19.62 -6.07 0.60
C LEU A 233 18.92 -6.68 1.83
N ALA A 234 18.40 -7.91 1.74
CA ALA A 234 17.81 -8.61 2.87
C ALA A 234 18.82 -8.78 4.02
N VAL A 235 20.01 -9.29 3.70
CA VAL A 235 21.08 -9.55 4.68
C VAL A 235 21.50 -8.24 5.36
N ARG A 236 21.79 -7.20 4.59
CA ARG A 236 22.22 -5.90 5.13
C ARG A 236 21.14 -5.23 5.96
N THR A 237 19.89 -5.33 5.55
CA THR A 237 18.73 -4.84 6.32
C THR A 237 18.65 -5.50 7.69
N ARG A 238 18.79 -6.83 7.77
CA ARG A 238 18.79 -7.55 9.05
C ARG A 238 19.99 -7.19 9.91
N MET A 239 21.18 -7.11 9.33
CA MET A 239 22.41 -6.75 10.05
C MET A 239 22.36 -5.33 10.64
N ALA A 240 21.72 -4.39 9.95
CA ALA A 240 21.59 -3.02 10.43
C ALA A 240 20.48 -2.85 11.47
N SER A 241 19.50 -3.76 11.52
CA SER A 241 18.36 -3.64 12.42
C SER A 241 18.73 -3.84 13.88
N SER A 242 18.18 -2.99 14.76
CA SER A 242 18.18 -3.22 16.20
C SER A 242 17.32 -4.42 16.63
N ASN A 243 16.39 -4.87 15.77
CA ASN A 243 15.49 -5.97 16.04
C ASN A 243 15.94 -7.26 15.33
N GLN A 244 16.44 -8.24 16.08
CA GLN A 244 16.87 -9.54 15.55
C GLN A 244 15.71 -10.36 14.94
N HIS A 245 14.46 -10.04 15.28
CA HIS A 245 13.26 -10.69 14.76
C HIS A 245 12.58 -9.89 13.64
N LEU A 246 13.25 -8.86 13.09
CA LEU A 246 12.73 -8.06 11.98
C LEU A 246 12.21 -8.96 10.87
N LYS A 247 11.04 -8.64 10.33
CA LYS A 247 10.51 -9.26 9.11
C LYS A 247 10.72 -8.37 7.90
N ILE A 248 10.94 -8.99 6.75
CA ILE A 248 11.15 -8.30 5.48
C ILE A 248 10.03 -8.67 4.52
N CYS A 249 9.32 -7.67 4.03
CA CYS A 249 8.29 -7.76 3.01
C CYS A 249 8.79 -7.15 1.70
N TYR A 250 8.73 -7.91 0.61
CA TYR A 250 8.98 -7.43 -0.74
C TYR A 250 7.66 -7.28 -1.50
N GLY A 251 7.50 -6.16 -2.17
CA GLY A 251 6.37 -5.89 -3.06
C GLY A 251 6.79 -4.98 -4.21
N GLY A 252 5.83 -4.57 -5.02
CA GLY A 252 6.06 -3.75 -6.22
C GLY A 252 5.97 -4.55 -7.52
N VAL A 253 6.08 -3.85 -8.64
CA VAL A 253 5.84 -4.41 -9.97
C VAL A 253 6.88 -5.45 -10.37
N ALA A 254 8.16 -5.22 -10.03
CA ALA A 254 9.26 -6.17 -10.23
C ALA A 254 9.03 -7.49 -9.47
N VAL A 255 8.62 -7.37 -8.20
CA VAL A 255 8.28 -8.52 -7.37
C VAL A 255 7.09 -9.29 -7.93
N SER A 256 6.08 -8.58 -8.44
CA SER A 256 4.89 -9.19 -9.02
C SER A 256 5.19 -9.92 -10.33
N ALA A 257 6.16 -9.42 -11.11
CA ALA A 257 6.60 -10.04 -12.36
C ALA A 257 7.38 -11.35 -12.13
N ASN A 258 8.13 -11.46 -11.02
CA ASN A 258 8.92 -12.65 -10.70
C ASN A 258 8.93 -12.99 -9.20
N PRO A 259 7.80 -13.43 -8.61
CA PRO A 259 7.67 -13.61 -7.17
C PRO A 259 8.59 -14.69 -6.60
N ASP A 260 8.93 -15.72 -7.38
CA ASP A 260 9.77 -16.82 -6.92
C ASP A 260 11.22 -16.37 -6.67
N ARG A 261 11.77 -15.51 -7.54
CA ARG A 261 13.09 -14.88 -7.35
C ARG A 261 13.17 -14.14 -6.01
N TYR A 262 12.15 -13.35 -5.69
CA TYR A 262 12.13 -12.56 -4.46
C TYR A 262 11.86 -13.42 -3.22
N ARG A 263 11.16 -14.55 -3.35
CA ARG A 263 10.95 -15.49 -2.25
C ARG A 263 12.24 -16.20 -1.83
N VAL A 264 13.08 -16.59 -2.80
CA VAL A 264 14.38 -17.22 -2.49
C VAL A 264 15.43 -16.20 -2.04
N ALA A 265 15.22 -14.90 -2.31
CA ALA A 265 16.11 -13.81 -1.92
C ALA A 265 16.04 -13.41 -0.43
N GLY A 266 15.31 -14.16 0.41
CA GLY A 266 15.32 -13.96 1.87
C GLY A 266 14.27 -13.00 2.44
N ALA A 267 13.25 -12.64 1.65
CA ALA A 267 12.05 -12.03 2.18
C ALA A 267 11.22 -13.04 2.98
N ASP A 268 10.65 -12.59 4.10
CA ASP A 268 9.65 -13.36 4.84
C ASP A 268 8.28 -13.28 4.17
N ILE A 269 8.00 -12.16 3.49
CA ILE A 269 6.73 -11.87 2.82
C ILE A 269 7.02 -11.43 1.39
N VAL A 270 6.35 -12.05 0.42
CA VAL A 270 6.27 -11.59 -0.97
C VAL A 270 4.82 -11.22 -1.22
N ALA A 271 4.56 -9.92 -1.36
CA ALA A 271 3.22 -9.37 -1.45
C ALA A 271 2.89 -8.96 -2.89
N VAL A 272 1.70 -9.34 -3.34
CA VAL A 272 1.20 -8.99 -4.69
C VAL A 272 0.59 -7.59 -4.75
N ASP A 273 0.08 -7.08 -3.62
CA ASP A 273 -0.41 -5.71 -3.48
C ASP A 273 -0.38 -5.25 -2.00
N ALA A 274 -0.82 -4.00 -1.77
CA ALA A 274 -0.83 -3.38 -0.46
C ALA A 274 -1.72 -4.11 0.58
N PRO A 275 -3.00 -4.47 0.28
CA PRO A 275 -3.80 -5.30 1.17
C PRO A 275 -3.13 -6.63 1.53
N ASP A 276 -2.52 -7.30 0.56
CA ASP A 276 -1.86 -8.59 0.80
C ASP A 276 -0.62 -8.44 1.70
N ALA A 277 0.18 -7.38 1.51
CA ALA A 277 1.31 -7.07 2.37
C ALA A 277 0.88 -6.91 3.84
N LEU A 278 -0.17 -6.12 4.09
CA LEU A 278 -0.73 -5.92 5.43
C LEU A 278 -1.24 -7.24 6.02
N ARG A 279 -2.04 -8.00 5.25
CA ARG A 279 -2.63 -9.26 5.71
C ARG A 279 -1.55 -10.27 6.12
N GLN A 280 -0.53 -10.46 5.29
CA GLN A 280 0.58 -11.36 5.58
C GLN A 280 1.37 -10.89 6.81
N ALA A 281 1.60 -9.58 6.95
CA ALA A 281 2.28 -9.00 8.10
C ALA A 281 1.50 -9.24 9.41
N GLU A 282 0.18 -9.00 9.42
CA GLU A 282 -0.63 -9.24 10.62
C GLU A 282 -0.65 -10.71 11.02
N ILE A 283 -0.79 -11.63 10.06
CA ILE A 283 -0.75 -13.07 10.34
C ILE A 283 0.60 -13.45 10.96
N MET A 284 1.71 -13.02 10.35
CA MET A 284 3.05 -13.41 10.76
C MET A 284 3.46 -12.81 12.10
N LEU A 285 3.12 -11.55 12.36
CA LEU A 285 3.60 -10.81 13.54
C LEU A 285 2.61 -10.84 14.71
N LEU A 286 1.31 -10.92 14.44
CA LEU A 286 0.25 -10.77 15.46
C LEU A 286 -0.55 -12.06 15.71
N GLY A 287 -0.44 -13.06 14.83
CA GLY A 287 -1.19 -14.33 14.89
C GLY A 287 -0.92 -15.24 16.10
N GLY A 288 0.03 -14.89 16.99
CA GLY A 288 0.43 -15.70 18.15
C GLY A 288 -0.39 -15.49 19.44
N ARG A 289 -1.47 -14.70 19.47
CA ARG A 289 -2.24 -14.38 20.70
C ARG A 289 -3.21 -15.49 21.17
N GLY A 290 -2.83 -16.77 21.04
CA GLY A 290 -3.69 -17.91 21.38
C GLY A 290 -2.99 -19.06 22.09
N GLY A 291 -2.15 -18.79 23.10
CA GLY A 291 -1.47 -19.88 23.81
C GLY A 291 -0.37 -19.49 24.78
N SER A 292 -0.66 -18.63 25.76
CA SER A 292 0.08 -18.64 27.02
C SER A 292 -0.83 -18.12 28.12
N ARG A 293 -1.59 -19.03 28.74
CA ARG A 293 -1.98 -18.85 30.13
C ARG A 293 -0.70 -19.01 30.93
N ASP A 294 -0.30 -17.96 31.62
CA ASP A 294 0.63 -18.03 32.74
C ASP A 294 0.18 -19.11 33.73
N ALA A 295 0.70 -20.32 33.55
CA ALA A 295 0.80 -21.32 34.58
C ALA A 295 2.13 -21.11 35.28
N ARG A 296 2.17 -20.13 36.18
CA ARG A 296 3.03 -20.04 37.38
C ARG A 296 2.86 -18.65 38.02
N GLY A 297 1.78 -18.48 38.78
CA GLY A 297 1.78 -17.50 39.85
C GLY A 297 2.84 -17.90 40.90
N PRO A 298 3.55 -16.96 41.54
CA PRO A 298 4.50 -17.30 42.59
C PRO A 298 3.75 -17.92 43.79
N MET A 299 4.14 -19.15 44.14
CA MET A 299 3.87 -19.74 45.43
C MET A 299 4.67 -18.97 46.48
N GLU A 300 3.99 -18.20 47.33
CA GLU A 300 4.55 -17.74 48.60
C GLU A 300 4.15 -18.67 49.76
N PRO A 301 4.98 -18.78 50.81
CA PRO A 301 4.96 -19.91 51.74
C PRO A 301 3.97 -19.72 52.89
N LEU A 302 3.59 -20.86 53.51
CA LEU A 302 2.79 -20.96 54.72
C LEU A 302 3.28 -20.01 55.83
N ALA A 303 2.40 -19.12 56.29
CA ALA A 303 2.49 -18.51 57.60
C ALA A 303 1.56 -19.27 58.56
N SER A 304 2.18 -19.99 59.51
CA SER A 304 1.54 -20.51 60.71
C SER A 304 1.04 -19.35 61.58
N VAL A 305 -0.26 -19.26 61.79
CA VAL A 305 -0.83 -18.45 62.88
C VAL A 305 -1.48 -19.41 63.87
N SER A 306 -0.86 -19.41 65.04
CA SER A 306 -1.22 -20.03 66.29
C SER A 306 -2.56 -19.52 66.81
N ASP A 307 -3.52 -20.43 66.99
CA ASP A 307 -4.66 -20.26 67.89
C ASP A 307 -4.24 -20.65 69.32
N HIS A 308 -4.25 -19.68 70.25
CA HIS A 308 -4.58 -19.89 71.67
C HIS A 308 -4.53 -18.54 72.43
N GLU A 309 -5.68 -18.00 72.82
CA GLU A 309 -6.13 -17.96 74.23
C GLU A 309 -7.55 -17.34 74.37
N PRO A 310 -8.28 -17.70 75.45
CA PRO A 310 -9.73 -17.59 75.54
C PRO A 310 -10.22 -16.27 76.17
N LEU A 311 -11.48 -15.95 75.89
CA LEU A 311 -12.25 -14.95 76.62
C LEU A 311 -12.82 -15.57 77.90
N ASP A 312 -12.30 -15.13 79.06
CA ASP A 312 -13.09 -14.96 80.29
C ASP A 312 -14.33 -14.10 79.98
N GLY A 313 -15.48 -14.20 80.62
CA GLY A 313 -15.84 -14.73 81.92
C GLY A 313 -17.19 -14.07 82.28
N HIS A 314 -17.93 -14.72 83.16
CA HIS A 314 -19.26 -14.34 83.64
C HIS A 314 -19.34 -12.96 84.32
N GLU A 315 -20.58 -12.43 84.30
CA GLU A 315 -21.20 -11.32 85.07
C GLU A 315 -21.36 -9.95 84.37
#